data_AF-A0A8T4TXN8-F1
#
_entry.id   AF-A0A8T4TXN8-F1
#
_cell.length_a   1.000
_cell.length_b   1.000
_cell.length_c   1.000
_cell.angle_alpha   90.00
_cell.angle_beta   90.00
_cell.angle_gamma   90.00
#
_symmetry.space_group_name_H-M   'P 1'
#
loop_
_entity.id
_entity.type
_entity.pdbx_description
1 polymer ?
#
loop_
_entity_poly.entity_id
_entity_poly.type
_entity_poly.pdbx_seq_one_letter_code
_entity_poly.pdbx_strand_id
1 'polypeptide(L)' 'MAKFPEASNRLFKNMFVCKKCKKKMRTSPQKVIERKVKCRGCGYKILRPIRKSSK' A
#
# COMPACT_ATOMS: atom_id res chain seq x y z
N MET A 1 -24.26 -1.42 9.28
CA MET A 1 -23.51 -1.06 8.06
C MET A 1 -22.97 -2.34 7.44
N ALA A 2 -23.53 -2.78 6.31
CA ALA A 2 -23.08 -4.01 5.66
C ALA A 2 -21.61 -3.89 5.24
N LYS A 3 -20.77 -4.89 5.55
CA LYS A 3 -19.37 -4.91 5.14
C LYS A 3 -19.32 -5.25 3.65
N PHE A 4 -19.31 -4.23 2.80
CA PHE A 4 -19.18 -4.44 1.36
C PHE A 4 -17.74 -4.85 1.00
N PRO A 5 -17.53 -6.03 0.39
CA PRO A 5 -16.19 -6.48 -0.01
C PRO A 5 -15.53 -5.54 -1.03
N GLU A 6 -16.34 -4.86 -1.82
CA GLU A 6 -15.90 -3.89 -2.83
C GLU A 6 -15.24 -2.65 -2.20
N ALA A 7 -15.81 -2.14 -1.09
CA ALA A 7 -15.24 -1.00 -0.36
C ALA A 7 -13.86 -1.34 0.23
N SER A 8 -13.67 -2.55 0.74
CA SER A 8 -12.36 -3.03 1.19
C SER A 8 -11.34 -3.11 0.05
N ASN A 9 -11.75 -3.55 -1.14
CA ASN A 9 -10.85 -3.59 -2.29
C ASN A 9 -10.43 -2.19 -2.74
N ARG A 10 -11.34 -1.21 -2.71
CA ARG A 10 -11.01 0.18 -3.05
C ARG A 10 -9.96 0.75 -2.09
N LEU A 11 -10.10 0.50 -0.79
CA LEU A 11 -9.27 1.10 0.24
C LEU A 11 -7.93 0.39 0.48
N PHE A 12 -7.89 -0.95 0.37
CA PHE A 12 -6.75 -1.73 0.85
C PHE A 12 -6.03 -2.55 -0.22
N LYS A 13 -6.72 -2.94 -1.31
CA LYS A 13 -6.11 -3.80 -2.34
C LYS A 13 -4.95 -3.08 -3.03
N ASN A 14 -3.77 -3.70 -2.96
CA ASN A 14 -2.53 -3.21 -3.56
C ASN A 14 -2.10 -1.80 -3.12
N MET A 15 -2.57 -1.34 -1.96
CA MET A 15 -2.21 -0.02 -1.44
C MET A 15 -1.05 -0.12 -0.46
N PHE A 16 0.02 0.62 -0.74
CA PHE A 16 1.25 0.65 0.03
C PHE A 16 1.55 2.07 0.50
N VAL A 17 2.27 2.19 1.61
CA VAL A 17 2.70 3.44 2.23
C VAL A 17 4.22 3.45 2.32
N CYS A 18 4.84 4.55 1.94
CA CYS A 18 6.27 4.74 2.17
C CYS A 18 6.57 4.86 3.67
N LYS A 19 7.58 4.14 4.18
CA LYS A 19 7.99 4.24 5.60
C LYS A 19 8.61 5.60 5.94
N LYS A 20 9.22 6.28 4.96
CA LYS A 20 9.88 7.59 5.14
C LYS A 20 8.90 8.76 5.04
N CYS A 21 8.24 8.94 3.89
CA CYS A 21 7.39 10.10 3.62
C CYS A 21 5.88 9.83 3.82
N LYS A 22 5.49 8.61 4.23
CA LYS A 22 4.09 8.21 4.45
C LYS A 22 3.16 8.33 3.22
N LYS A 23 3.70 8.63 2.03
CA LYS A 23 2.93 8.73 0.79
C LYS A 23 2.32 7.38 0.42
N LYS A 24 1.02 7.40 0.09
CA LYS A 24 0.26 6.23 -0.36
C LYS A 24 0.45 6.02 -1.86
N MET A 25 0.62 4.78 -2.27
CA MET A 25 0.81 4.40 -3.67
C MET A 25 0.16 3.04 -3.94
N ARG A 26 -0.43 2.88 -5.12
CA ARG A 26 -0.94 1.58 -5.57
C ARG A 26 0.14 0.88 -6.37
N THR A 27 0.49 -0.35 -5.99
CA THR A 27 1.50 -1.15 -6.70
C THR A 27 1.30 -2.63 -6.44
N SER A 28 1.84 -3.49 -7.31
CA SER A 28 1.83 -4.93 -7.13
C SER A 28 2.73 -5.36 -5.96
N PRO A 29 2.30 -6.30 -5.10
CA PRO A 29 3.10 -6.76 -3.96
C PRO A 29 4.42 -7.41 -4.38
N GLN A 30 4.45 -8.15 -5.48
CA GLN A 30 5.66 -8.77 -6.03
C GLN A 30 6.76 -7.72 -6.27
N LYS A 31 6.42 -6.62 -6.95
CA LYS A 31 7.38 -5.53 -7.24
C LYS A 31 7.89 -4.82 -5.98
N VAL A 32 7.10 -4.82 -4.89
CA VAL A 32 7.51 -4.28 -3.58
C VAL A 32 8.47 -5.23 -2.87
N ILE A 33 8.19 -6.53 -2.88
CA ILE A 33 9.06 -7.57 -2.32
C ILE A 33 10.40 -7.59 -3.06
N GLU A 34 10.37 -7.51 -4.39
CA GLU A 34 11.55 -7.42 -5.25
C GLU A 34 12.26 -6.05 -5.19
N ARG A 35 11.75 -5.08 -4.40
CA ARG A 35 12.30 -3.71 -4.26
C ARG A 35 12.45 -2.94 -5.59
N LYS A 36 11.69 -3.34 -6.61
CA LYS A 36 11.67 -2.70 -7.94
C LYS A 36 10.86 -1.39 -7.93
N VAL A 37 10.04 -1.16 -6.90
CA VAL A 37 9.20 0.05 -6.78
C VAL A 37 9.88 1.05 -5.86
N LYS A 38 10.04 2.28 -6.37
CA LYS A 38 10.55 3.43 -5.63
C LYS A 38 9.37 4.32 -5.24
N CYS A 39 9.42 4.95 -4.07
CA CYS A 39 8.46 5.98 -3.72
C CYS A 39 8.55 7.15 -4.70
N ARG A 40 7.43 7.56 -5.30
CA ARG A 40 7.36 8.68 -6.25
C ARG A 40 7.77 10.04 -5.66
N GLY A 41 7.70 10.20 -4.34
CA GLY A 41 8.04 11.48 -3.68
C GLY A 41 9.49 11.56 -3.22
N CYS A 42 10.04 10.48 -2.67
CA CYS A 42 11.34 10.51 -1.99
C CYS A 42 12.33 9.45 -2.48
N GLY A 43 11.99 8.66 -3.51
CA GLY A 43 12.85 7.60 -4.06
C GLY A 43 13.05 6.37 -3.17
N TYR A 44 12.52 6.38 -1.94
CA TYR A 44 12.70 5.30 -0.97
C TYR A 44 12.06 3.99 -1.43
N LYS A 45 12.79 2.86 -1.33
CA LYS A 45 12.39 1.55 -1.86
C LYS A 45 11.60 0.68 -0.87
N ILE A 46 11.57 1.06 0.40
CA ILE A 46 10.89 0.27 1.44
C ILE A 46 9.49 0.83 1.66
N LEU A 47 8.49 0.05 1.23
CA LEU A 47 7.08 0.36 1.29
C LEU A 47 6.39 -0.67 2.20
N ARG A 48 5.41 -0.23 3.01
CA ARG A 48 4.59 -1.11 3.87
C ARG A 48 3.19 -1.27 3.28
N PRO A 49 2.58 -2.46 3.29
CA PRO A 49 1.18 -2.62 2.90
C PRO A 49 0.27 -1.89 3.89
N ILE A 50 -0.81 -1.25 3.41
CA ILE A 50 -1.90 -0.81 4.28
C ILE A 50 -2.78 -2.04 4.56
N ARG A 51 -2.81 -2.46 5.81
CA ARG A 51 -3.76 -3.46 6.29
C ARG A 51 -4.94 -2.75 6.94
N LYS A 52 -6.13 -3.32 6.79
CA LYS A 52 -7.28 -2.94 7.61
C LYS A 52 -6.87 -3.23 9.06
N SER A 53 -6.84 -2.20 9.91
CA SER A 53 -6.59 -2.38 11.34
C SER A 53 -7.60 -3.40 11.87
N SER A 54 -7.12 -4.48 12.45
CA SER A 54 -7.94 -5.41 13.23
C SER A 54 -8.13 -4.75 14.59
N LYS A 55 -9.22 -4.01 14.75
CA LYS A 55 -9.77 -3.64 16.05
C LYS A 55 -11.27 -3.90 15.99
#